data_AF-A0AAD7QCP9-F1
#
_entry.id   AF-A0AAD7QCP9-F1
#
_cell.length_a   1.000
_cell.length_b   1.000
_cell.length_c   1.000
_cell.angle_alpha   90.00
_cell.angle_beta   90.00
_cell.angle_gamma   90.00
#
_symmetry.space_group_name_H-M   'P 1'
#
loop_
_entity.id
_entity.type
_entity.pdbx_description
1 polymer ?
#
loop_
_entity_poly.entity_id
_entity_poly.type
_entity_poly.pdbx_seq_one_letter_code
_entity_poly.pdbx_strand_id
1 'polypeptide(L)'
;MANLAMASSTYSSFHPFQQIQFPKYPYLSYTSQIRQRLHVSSVRFPSSTIRASSAIIQEPGLSTQQTQAVEQEADIFACAICYESLIRKGPSGLNLSAIYRSGFKCERCNKTYSSKDIYLDLTLTAGLREYTETKPVGTELFRSPLVSFLYERGWRQNFNRRGFPGPDEEFKMAQEYFNTAEGGVLVDVSCGSGLFSRKFAKSGAYAAVIALDFSENMLRQSYDFIKKDSNLLGSNLALVRADVSRLPFSSGSVDAVHAGAALHCWPSPSNAVAEITRILRSSGIFVGTTFLRYNSSAPWIVRSFRERTLQNYNYLTEEEIKDLCTSCGLTNYSSKVQQSFIMFSAQKP
;
A
#
# COMPACT_ATOMS: atom_id res chain seq x y z
N MET A 1 -31.46 59.13 -13.66
CA MET A 1 -30.18 59.79 -13.33
C MET A 1 -29.25 58.75 -12.71
N ALA A 2 -28.26 58.28 -13.46
CA ALA A 2 -26.98 57.75 -12.99
C ALA A 2 -26.17 57.36 -14.22
N ASN A 3 -24.92 57.80 -14.24
CA ASN A 3 -24.08 58.07 -15.40
C ASN A 3 -23.41 56.83 -16.01
N LEU A 4 -23.25 56.87 -17.33
CA LEU A 4 -22.12 56.26 -18.04
C LEU A 4 -20.83 57.03 -17.74
N ALA A 5 -19.73 56.30 -17.52
CA ALA A 5 -18.38 56.81 -17.76
C ALA A 5 -17.48 55.66 -18.22
N MET A 6 -16.95 55.82 -19.44
CA MET A 6 -15.83 55.07 -20.00
C MET A 6 -14.51 55.82 -19.77
N ALA A 7 -13.40 55.11 -20.04
CA ALA A 7 -11.99 55.55 -20.15
C ALA A 7 -11.21 55.62 -18.82
N SER A 8 -9.93 55.26 -18.71
CA SER A 8 -8.90 54.82 -19.67
C SER A 8 -7.70 54.27 -18.89
N SER A 9 -6.89 53.46 -19.58
CA SER A 9 -5.58 52.93 -19.23
C SER A 9 -4.61 53.89 -18.53
N THR A 10 -3.77 53.37 -17.64
CA THR A 10 -2.34 53.76 -17.55
C THR A 10 -1.47 52.63 -17.00
N TYR A 11 -0.32 52.47 -17.64
CA TYR A 11 0.79 51.57 -17.36
C TYR A 11 1.49 51.87 -16.03
N SER A 12 1.96 50.82 -15.35
CA SER A 12 3.15 50.79 -14.47
C SER A 12 3.21 49.39 -13.84
N SER A 13 4.31 48.67 -13.61
CA SER A 13 5.69 48.66 -14.09
C SER A 13 6.19 47.25 -13.76
N PHE A 14 6.89 46.60 -14.69
CA PHE A 14 7.49 45.28 -14.49
C PHE A 14 8.59 45.35 -13.42
N HIS A 15 8.45 44.56 -12.35
CA HIS A 15 9.58 44.25 -11.46
C HIS A 15 10.26 42.96 -11.95
N PRO A 16 11.58 43.00 -12.24
CA PRO A 16 12.31 41.85 -12.74
C PRO A 16 12.59 40.81 -11.65
N PHE A 17 12.53 39.55 -12.09
CA PHE A 17 12.91 38.33 -11.39
C PHE A 17 14.20 38.48 -10.57
N GLN A 18 14.11 38.27 -9.25
CA GLN A 18 15.26 37.94 -8.43
C GLN A 18 15.74 36.52 -8.76
N GLN A 19 16.92 36.45 -9.39
CA GLN A 19 17.72 35.23 -9.50
C GLN A 19 18.03 34.69 -8.10
N ILE A 20 17.44 33.55 -7.75
CA ILE A 20 17.86 32.78 -6.59
C ILE A 20 19.19 32.10 -6.97
N GLN A 21 20.29 32.66 -6.45
CA GLN A 21 21.62 32.07 -6.55
C GLN A 21 21.68 30.80 -5.70
N PHE A 22 21.93 29.66 -6.35
CA PHE A 22 22.28 28.41 -5.68
C PHE A 22 23.66 28.55 -5.02
N PRO A 23 23.82 28.18 -3.73
CA PRO A 23 25.15 28.11 -3.14
C PRO A 23 25.95 26.97 -3.79
N LYS A 24 27.15 27.33 -4.26
CA LYS A 24 28.15 26.44 -4.85
C LYS A 24 28.58 25.38 -3.83
N TYR A 25 28.57 24.11 -4.25
CA TYR A 25 29.20 22.98 -3.55
C TYR A 25 30.66 23.29 -3.19
N PRO A 26 31.14 23.02 -1.96
CA PRO A 26 32.56 22.94 -1.72
C PRO A 26 33.10 21.59 -2.24
N TYR A 27 34.05 21.69 -3.17
CA TYR A 27 35.02 20.65 -3.49
C TYR A 27 35.81 20.31 -2.21
N LEU A 28 35.83 19.03 -1.81
CA LEU A 28 36.82 18.51 -0.86
C LEU A 28 37.73 17.54 -1.62
N SER A 29 38.93 18.01 -1.93
CA SER A 29 40.04 17.16 -2.34
C SER A 29 41.15 17.26 -1.29
N TYR A 30 41.80 16.11 -1.08
CA TYR A 30 43.16 15.92 -0.57
C TYR A 30 43.32 15.49 0.90
N THR A 31 43.49 14.17 1.05
CA THR A 31 44.38 13.41 1.94
C THR A 31 44.58 13.89 3.38
N SER A 32 44.16 13.07 4.34
CA SER A 32 44.96 12.82 5.54
C SER A 32 44.91 11.33 5.88
N GLN A 33 46.08 10.71 5.93
CA GLN A 33 46.26 9.36 6.44
C GLN A 33 46.11 9.40 7.96
N ILE A 34 45.10 8.74 8.49
CA ILE A 34 45.02 8.43 9.93
C ILE A 34 45.05 6.91 10.07
N ARG A 35 46.24 6.40 10.39
CA ARG A 35 46.46 5.03 10.89
C ARG A 35 45.70 4.86 12.20
N GLN A 36 44.65 4.05 12.22
CA GLN A 36 44.12 3.50 13.46
C GLN A 36 44.66 2.08 13.67
N ARG A 37 45.42 1.91 14.75
CA ARG A 37 45.91 0.62 15.25
C ARG A 37 44.72 -0.19 15.74
N LEU A 38 44.52 -1.37 15.16
CA LEU A 38 43.63 -2.40 15.69
C LEU A 38 44.25 -2.98 16.98
N HIS A 39 43.62 -2.70 18.12
CA HIS A 39 43.88 -3.46 19.35
C HIS A 39 42.93 -4.66 19.36
N VAL A 40 43.48 -5.85 19.11
CA VAL A 40 42.78 -7.13 19.23
C VAL A 40 42.81 -7.54 20.71
N SER A 41 41.67 -7.50 21.37
CA SER A 41 41.50 -8.04 22.72
C SER A 41 41.01 -9.48 22.61
N SER A 42 41.87 -10.45 22.93
CA SER A 42 41.52 -11.86 22.97
C SER A 42 40.60 -12.16 24.17
N VAL A 43 39.35 -12.54 23.90
CA VAL A 43 38.44 -13.05 24.93
C VAL A 43 38.60 -14.58 25.00
N ARG A 44 39.02 -15.08 26.16
CA ARG A 44 39.11 -16.53 26.47
C ARG A 44 37.75 -17.03 26.93
N PHE A 45 37.22 -18.06 26.28
CA PHE A 45 36.05 -18.81 26.74
C PHE A 45 36.48 -19.87 27.77
N PRO A 46 35.79 -20.03 28.91
CA PRO A 46 36.04 -21.15 29.80
C PRO A 46 35.38 -22.43 29.27
N SER A 47 36.13 -23.52 29.34
CA SER A 47 35.69 -24.89 29.04
C SER A 47 34.66 -25.36 30.07
N SER A 48 33.50 -25.83 29.60
CA SER A 48 32.51 -26.53 30.43
C SER A 48 32.60 -28.03 30.18
N THR A 49 32.77 -28.77 31.28
CA THR A 49 32.87 -30.23 31.33
C THR A 49 31.51 -30.86 31.05
N ILE A 50 31.44 -31.74 30.04
CA ILE A 50 30.27 -32.55 29.70
C ILE A 50 30.12 -33.64 30.77
N ARG A 51 29.00 -33.67 31.48
CA ARG A 51 28.61 -34.77 32.36
C ARG A 51 27.41 -35.49 31.73
N ALA A 52 27.65 -36.72 31.29
CA ALA A 52 26.61 -37.63 30.85
C ALA A 52 25.78 -38.08 32.07
N SER A 53 24.46 -37.99 31.96
CA SER A 53 23.51 -38.62 32.88
C SER A 53 22.54 -39.47 32.06
N SER A 54 22.37 -40.70 32.54
CA SER A 54 21.70 -41.85 31.96
C SER A 54 20.23 -41.63 31.58
N ALA A 55 19.84 -42.26 30.47
CA ALA A 55 18.47 -42.40 29.99
C ALA A 55 17.61 -43.24 30.95
N ILE A 56 16.35 -42.83 31.14
CA ILE A 56 15.28 -43.67 31.67
C ILE A 56 14.20 -43.71 30.59
N ILE A 57 13.97 -44.91 30.07
CA ILE A 57 12.88 -45.25 29.15
C ILE A 57 11.63 -45.45 30.00
N GLN A 58 10.53 -44.78 29.67
CA GLN A 58 9.21 -45.10 30.20
C GLN A 58 8.17 -45.03 29.08
N GLU A 59 7.59 -46.18 28.77
CA GLU A 59 6.46 -46.40 27.86
C GLU A 59 5.11 -46.12 28.58
N PRO A 60 3.99 -45.94 27.84
CA PRO A 60 3.08 -44.82 28.04
C PRO A 60 1.91 -45.10 29.01
N GLY A 61 1.59 -44.10 29.83
CA GLY A 61 0.38 -44.05 30.66
C GLY A 61 -0.68 -43.14 30.04
N LEU A 62 -1.85 -43.72 29.79
CA LEU A 62 -3.06 -43.08 29.26
C LEU A 62 -3.57 -41.97 30.20
N SER A 63 -4.04 -40.87 29.59
CA SER A 63 -4.89 -39.79 30.15
C SER A 63 -4.26 -38.75 31.08
N THR A 64 -3.89 -37.59 30.52
CA THR A 64 -4.46 -36.31 30.98
C THR A 64 -4.45 -35.27 29.87
N GLN A 65 -5.58 -34.59 29.78
CA GLN A 65 -6.02 -33.60 28.81
C GLN A 65 -5.02 -32.47 28.51
N GLN A 66 -4.90 -32.17 27.21
CA GLN A 66 -4.88 -30.82 26.63
C GLN A 66 -4.51 -29.69 27.60
N THR A 67 -3.23 -29.37 27.69
CA THR A 67 -2.79 -28.07 28.20
C THR A 67 -1.88 -27.42 27.16
N GLN A 68 -2.52 -26.57 26.34
CA GLN A 68 -1.98 -25.32 25.81
C GLN A 68 -0.64 -25.37 25.06
N ALA A 69 -0.70 -25.84 23.80
CA ALA A 69 0.04 -25.19 22.72
C ALA A 69 -0.98 -24.35 21.94
N VAL A 70 -1.26 -23.14 22.43
CA VAL A 70 -1.84 -22.10 21.57
C VAL A 70 -0.66 -21.61 20.75
N GLU A 71 -0.48 -22.17 19.55
CA GLU A 71 0.26 -21.48 18.50
C GLU A 71 -0.43 -20.13 18.34
N GLN A 72 0.17 -19.07 18.87
CA GLN A 72 -0.22 -17.71 18.52
C GLN A 72 0.04 -17.61 17.02
N GLU A 73 -1.00 -17.79 16.21
CA GLU A 73 -0.99 -17.30 14.82
C GLU A 73 -0.59 -15.83 14.90
N ALA A 74 0.68 -15.56 14.58
CA ALA A 74 1.22 -14.23 14.61
C ALA A 74 0.40 -13.40 13.61
N ASP A 75 -0.20 -12.32 14.11
CA ASP A 75 -1.04 -11.48 13.28
C ASP A 75 -0.20 -10.90 12.14
N ILE A 76 -0.79 -10.84 10.95
CA ILE A 76 -0.11 -10.32 9.78
C ILE A 76 0.25 -8.83 9.92
N PHE A 77 -0.42 -8.11 10.83
CA PHE A 77 -0.23 -6.69 11.04
C PHE A 77 1.07 -6.34 11.77
N ALA A 78 1.75 -5.33 11.26
CA ALA A 78 2.95 -4.74 11.83
C ALA A 78 2.77 -3.25 12.09
N CYS A 79 3.55 -2.74 13.04
CA CYS A 79 3.53 -1.33 13.43
C CYS A 79 4.00 -0.45 12.27
N ALA A 80 3.18 0.51 11.82
CA ALA A 80 3.55 1.45 10.76
C ALA A 80 4.78 2.33 11.09
N ILE A 81 5.18 2.43 12.37
CA ILE A 81 6.34 3.22 12.80
C ILE A 81 7.64 2.41 12.67
N CYS A 82 7.66 1.19 13.22
CA CYS A 82 8.89 0.43 13.42
C CYS A 82 8.88 -0.98 12.81
N TYR A 83 7.81 -1.35 12.13
CA TYR A 83 7.59 -2.64 11.46
C TYR A 83 7.63 -3.88 12.37
N GLU A 84 7.61 -3.68 13.69
CA GLU A 84 7.45 -4.77 14.66
C GLU A 84 6.03 -5.35 14.59
N SER A 85 5.90 -6.66 14.74
CA SER A 85 4.59 -7.33 14.79
C SER A 85 3.72 -6.75 15.91
N LEU A 86 2.42 -6.61 15.62
CA LEU A 86 1.46 -6.07 16.59
C LEU A 86 0.85 -7.17 17.44
N ILE A 87 0.72 -6.90 18.73
CA ILE A 87 -0.06 -7.74 19.64
C ILE A 87 -1.52 -7.35 19.54
N ARG A 88 -2.36 -8.31 19.15
CA ARG A 88 -3.81 -8.18 19.16
C ARG A 88 -4.37 -8.36 20.56
N LYS A 89 -5.31 -7.48 20.92
CA LYS A 89 -6.22 -7.61 22.07
C LYS A 89 -7.65 -7.67 21.54
N GLY A 90 -8.20 -8.88 21.41
CA GLY A 90 -9.53 -9.10 20.85
C GLY A 90 -9.64 -10.48 20.17
N PRO A 91 -10.77 -10.77 19.51
CA PRO A 91 -10.96 -12.01 18.77
C PRO A 91 -9.99 -12.12 17.59
N SER A 92 -9.54 -13.35 17.32
CA SER A 92 -8.71 -13.67 16.16
C SER A 92 -9.49 -13.61 14.84
N GLY A 93 -8.77 -13.55 13.74
CA GLY A 93 -9.32 -13.56 12.38
C GLY A 93 -9.32 -12.20 11.67
N LEU A 94 -9.57 -12.28 10.36
CA LEU A 94 -9.54 -11.17 9.41
C LEU A 94 -10.94 -10.82 8.86
N ASN A 95 -12.02 -11.29 9.48
CA ASN A 95 -13.37 -10.82 9.17
C ASN A 95 -13.65 -9.48 9.87
N LEU A 96 -14.65 -8.75 9.36
CA LEU A 96 -15.04 -7.42 9.87
C LEU A 96 -15.30 -7.39 11.37
N SER A 97 -16.02 -8.37 11.91
CA SER A 97 -16.38 -8.42 13.33
C SER A 97 -15.15 -8.62 14.21
N ALA A 98 -14.24 -9.51 13.80
CA ALA A 98 -13.00 -9.79 14.53
C ALA A 98 -12.10 -8.56 14.60
N ILE A 99 -11.92 -7.89 13.46
CA ILE A 99 -11.12 -6.68 13.36
C ILE A 99 -11.73 -5.54 14.19
N TYR A 100 -13.04 -5.30 14.05
CA TYR A 100 -13.73 -4.24 14.77
C TYR A 100 -13.60 -4.37 16.30
N ARG A 101 -13.67 -5.61 16.82
CA ARG A 101 -13.59 -5.90 18.25
C ARG A 101 -12.16 -6.01 18.78
N SER A 102 -11.16 -5.74 17.94
CA SER A 102 -9.75 -5.87 18.28
C SER A 102 -9.06 -4.51 18.40
N GLY A 103 -8.19 -4.40 19.41
CA GLY A 103 -7.17 -3.37 19.51
C GLY A 103 -5.79 -3.97 19.26
N PHE A 104 -4.83 -3.14 18.84
CA PHE A 104 -3.48 -3.60 18.51
C PHE A 104 -2.44 -2.74 19.21
N LYS A 105 -1.37 -3.35 19.70
CA LYS A 105 -0.29 -2.65 20.38
C LYS A 105 1.06 -3.11 19.87
N CYS A 106 1.92 -2.15 19.57
CA CYS A 106 3.34 -2.40 19.32
C CYS A 106 4.10 -2.42 20.65
N GLU A 107 4.83 -3.48 20.96
CA GLU A 107 5.65 -3.53 22.18
C GLU A 107 6.91 -2.67 22.07
N ARG A 108 7.47 -2.54 20.87
CA ARG A 108 8.72 -1.82 20.64
C ARG A 108 8.59 -0.30 20.80
N CYS A 109 7.59 0.31 20.14
CA CYS A 109 7.38 1.77 20.22
C CYS A 109 6.18 2.17 21.06
N ASN A 110 5.51 1.21 21.70
CA ASN A 110 4.34 1.41 22.58
C ASN A 110 3.11 2.05 21.88
N LYS A 111 3.13 2.21 20.55
CA LYS A 111 2.00 2.74 19.77
C LYS A 111 0.82 1.76 19.86
N THR A 112 -0.36 2.32 20.11
CA THR A 112 -1.62 1.58 20.12
C THR A 112 -2.45 2.00 18.92
N TYR A 113 -3.13 1.03 18.34
CA TYR A 113 -4.06 1.19 17.24
C TYR A 113 -5.41 0.59 17.63
N SER A 114 -6.48 1.17 17.14
CA SER A 114 -7.84 0.72 17.43
C SER A 114 -8.69 0.82 16.19
N SER A 115 -9.72 0.00 16.13
CA SER A 115 -10.75 0.12 15.13
C SER A 115 -11.55 1.41 15.32
N LYS A 116 -11.80 2.14 14.23
CA LYS A 116 -12.70 3.30 14.17
C LYS A 116 -13.97 2.88 13.45
N ASP A 117 -15.03 2.61 14.21
CA ASP A 117 -16.36 2.19 13.76
C ASP A 117 -16.40 0.93 12.86
N ILE A 118 -15.79 0.97 11.69
CA ILE A 118 -16.00 0.04 10.58
C ILE A 118 -14.70 -0.46 9.94
N TYR A 119 -13.55 0.13 10.28
CA TYR A 119 -12.22 -0.23 9.77
C TYR A 119 -11.17 -0.13 10.88
N LEU A 120 -10.05 -0.83 10.71
CA LEU A 120 -8.88 -0.72 11.58
C LEU A 120 -7.96 0.41 11.12
N ASP A 121 -7.70 1.41 11.97
CA ASP A 121 -6.82 2.54 11.63
C ASP A 121 -5.37 2.24 12.03
N LEU A 122 -4.53 1.89 11.05
CA LEU A 122 -3.10 1.62 11.18
C LEU A 122 -2.23 2.74 10.62
N THR A 123 -2.79 3.92 10.42
CA THR A 123 -2.01 5.11 10.06
C THR A 123 -1.08 5.55 11.19
N LEU A 124 -0.02 6.29 10.87
CA LEU A 124 0.86 6.90 11.90
C LEU A 124 0.08 7.81 12.85
N THR A 125 -0.96 8.43 12.32
CA THR A 125 -1.82 9.42 12.99
C THR A 125 -3.01 8.78 13.71
N ALA A 126 -3.12 7.46 13.70
CA ALA A 126 -4.14 6.73 14.46
C ALA A 126 -4.14 7.16 15.94
N GLY A 127 -5.32 7.48 16.47
CA GLY A 127 -5.51 7.97 17.84
C GLY A 127 -5.23 9.46 18.07
N LEU A 128 -4.72 10.21 17.07
CA LEU A 128 -4.61 11.66 17.15
C LEU A 128 -5.96 12.32 16.83
N ARG A 129 -6.35 13.33 17.64
CA ARG A 129 -7.60 14.08 17.44
C ARG A 129 -7.48 15.19 16.39
N GLU A 130 -6.28 15.76 16.23
CA GLU A 130 -6.02 16.88 15.33
C GLU A 130 -4.70 16.65 14.59
N TYR A 131 -4.79 16.01 13.42
CA TYR A 131 -3.71 16.02 12.45
C TYR A 131 -4.30 16.15 11.05
N THR A 132 -4.14 17.32 10.47
CA THR A 132 -4.56 17.60 9.09
C THR A 132 -3.38 17.34 8.18
N GLU A 133 -3.28 16.12 7.65
CA GLU A 133 -2.30 15.83 6.60
C GLU A 133 -2.83 16.35 5.27
N THR A 134 -2.27 17.46 4.78
CA THR A 134 -2.59 17.95 3.43
C THR A 134 -1.87 17.08 2.41
N LYS A 135 -2.59 16.26 1.64
CA LYS A 135 -2.03 15.48 0.53
C LYS A 135 -2.13 16.26 -0.80
N PRO A 136 -1.44 15.82 -1.87
CA PRO A 136 -1.60 16.42 -3.20
C PRO A 136 -3.07 16.46 -3.64
N VAL A 137 -3.43 17.46 -4.44
CA VAL A 137 -4.83 17.73 -4.85
C VAL A 137 -5.52 16.49 -5.43
N GLY A 138 -4.81 15.68 -6.22
CA GLY A 138 -5.34 14.43 -6.76
C GLY A 138 -5.75 13.45 -5.67
N THR A 139 -4.93 13.28 -4.62
CA THR A 139 -5.23 12.42 -3.46
C THR A 139 -6.39 12.97 -2.62
N GLU A 140 -6.49 14.29 -2.45
CA GLU A 140 -7.60 14.92 -1.70
C GLU A 140 -8.96 14.79 -2.42
N LEU A 141 -8.98 14.73 -3.75
CA LEU A 141 -10.22 14.54 -4.51
C LEU A 141 -10.96 13.26 -4.07
N PHE A 142 -10.23 12.14 -3.91
CA PHE A 142 -10.79 10.86 -3.47
C PHE A 142 -11.09 10.81 -1.96
N ARG A 143 -10.68 11.82 -1.20
CA ARG A 143 -11.07 12.02 0.19
C ARG A 143 -12.37 12.80 0.32
N SER A 144 -12.90 13.37 -0.76
CA SER A 144 -14.22 14.03 -0.76
C SER A 144 -15.35 13.01 -0.54
N PRO A 145 -16.29 13.27 0.39
CA PRO A 145 -17.49 12.43 0.58
C PRO A 145 -18.31 12.28 -0.71
N LEU A 146 -18.47 13.37 -1.48
CA LEU A 146 -19.25 13.36 -2.72
C LEU A 146 -18.60 12.48 -3.80
N VAL A 147 -17.28 12.63 -3.99
CA VAL A 147 -16.54 11.82 -4.97
C VAL A 147 -16.58 10.35 -4.58
N SER A 148 -16.36 10.04 -3.30
CA SER A 148 -16.43 8.68 -2.77
C SER A 148 -17.82 8.05 -3.02
N PHE A 149 -18.89 8.81 -2.77
CA PHE A 149 -20.26 8.36 -3.02
C PHE A 149 -20.55 8.12 -4.50
N LEU A 150 -20.12 9.03 -5.39
CA LEU A 150 -20.36 8.92 -6.84
C LEU A 150 -19.44 7.89 -7.52
N TYR A 151 -18.39 7.42 -6.85
CA TYR A 151 -17.34 6.58 -7.43
C TYR A 151 -17.87 5.38 -8.20
N GLU A 152 -18.58 4.46 -7.53
CA GLU A 152 -19.21 3.29 -8.17
C GLU A 152 -20.55 3.62 -8.86
N ARG A 153 -21.12 4.82 -8.62
CA ARG A 153 -22.44 5.24 -9.14
C ARG A 153 -22.39 5.98 -10.49
N GLY A 154 -21.30 5.86 -11.24
CA GLY A 154 -21.19 6.47 -12.58
C GLY A 154 -19.83 7.09 -12.87
N TRP A 155 -19.05 7.45 -11.84
CA TRP A 155 -17.78 8.14 -12.08
C TRP A 155 -16.71 7.20 -12.64
N ARG A 156 -16.51 6.01 -12.05
CA ARG A 156 -15.53 5.02 -12.53
C ARG A 156 -15.81 4.56 -13.96
N GLN A 157 -17.06 4.53 -14.40
CA GLN A 157 -17.47 4.12 -15.74
C GLN A 157 -16.84 5.00 -16.83
N ASN A 158 -16.44 6.23 -16.51
CA ASN A 158 -15.70 7.10 -17.44
C ASN A 158 -14.30 6.56 -17.78
N PHE A 159 -13.76 5.61 -17.00
CA PHE A 159 -12.45 5.02 -17.25
C PHE A 159 -12.44 4.22 -18.56
N ASN A 160 -13.59 3.69 -18.98
CA ASN A 160 -13.74 2.98 -20.25
C ASN A 160 -13.38 3.86 -21.45
N ARG A 161 -13.63 5.18 -21.37
CA ARG A 161 -13.23 6.15 -22.42
C ARG A 161 -11.71 6.28 -22.58
N ARG A 162 -10.95 5.75 -21.62
CA ARG A 162 -9.49 5.75 -21.57
C ARG A 162 -8.88 4.34 -21.71
N GLY A 163 -9.71 3.35 -22.05
CA GLY A 163 -9.28 1.99 -22.38
C GLY A 163 -9.43 0.97 -21.25
N PHE A 164 -9.97 1.33 -20.09
CA PHE A 164 -10.28 0.33 -19.06
C PHE A 164 -11.36 -0.64 -19.58
N PRO A 165 -11.21 -1.96 -19.36
CA PRO A 165 -12.12 -2.97 -19.92
C PRO A 165 -13.44 -3.09 -19.14
N GLY A 166 -13.61 -2.31 -18.08
CA GLY A 166 -14.70 -2.44 -17.12
C GLY A 166 -14.34 -3.37 -15.95
N PRO A 167 -15.09 -3.29 -14.83
CA PRO A 167 -14.66 -3.89 -13.57
C PRO A 167 -14.70 -5.42 -13.54
N ASP A 168 -15.57 -6.05 -14.33
CA ASP A 168 -15.67 -7.51 -14.39
C ASP A 168 -14.50 -8.11 -15.16
N GLU A 169 -14.19 -7.56 -16.33
CA GLU A 169 -13.05 -8.00 -17.15
C GLU A 169 -11.72 -7.64 -16.47
N GLU A 170 -11.61 -6.44 -15.87
CA GLU A 170 -10.42 -6.06 -15.10
C GLU A 170 -10.16 -7.03 -13.93
N PHE A 171 -11.21 -7.42 -13.21
CA PHE A 171 -11.11 -8.42 -12.15
C PHE A 171 -10.65 -9.78 -12.70
N LYS A 172 -11.23 -10.25 -13.81
CA LYS A 172 -10.86 -11.52 -14.44
C LYS A 172 -9.40 -11.51 -14.87
N MET A 173 -8.95 -10.45 -15.54
CA MET A 173 -7.56 -10.27 -15.95
C MET A 173 -6.61 -10.27 -14.74
N ALA A 174 -6.98 -9.62 -13.63
CA ALA A 174 -6.18 -9.64 -12.41
C ALA A 174 -6.13 -11.03 -11.76
N GLN A 175 -7.27 -11.74 -11.71
CA GLN A 175 -7.36 -13.09 -11.15
C GLN A 175 -6.45 -14.07 -11.90
N GLU A 176 -6.34 -13.97 -13.23
CA GLU A 176 -5.41 -14.79 -14.03
C GLU A 176 -3.95 -14.69 -13.56
N TYR A 177 -3.51 -13.50 -13.14
CA TYR A 177 -2.16 -13.31 -12.59
C TYR A 177 -2.02 -13.84 -11.15
N PHE A 178 -3.12 -13.97 -10.40
CA PHE A 178 -3.12 -14.39 -9.00
C PHE A 178 -3.35 -15.88 -8.77
N ASN A 179 -3.47 -16.70 -9.82
CA ASN A 179 -3.69 -18.15 -9.69
C ASN A 179 -2.68 -18.85 -8.76
N THR A 180 -1.42 -18.39 -8.70
CA THR A 180 -0.40 -18.97 -7.82
C THR A 180 -0.49 -18.50 -6.35
N ALA A 181 -1.37 -17.55 -6.06
CA ALA A 181 -1.60 -16.99 -4.73
C ALA A 181 -2.95 -17.42 -4.14
N GLU A 182 -3.69 -18.32 -4.81
CA GLU A 182 -4.89 -18.94 -4.25
C GLU A 182 -4.59 -19.65 -2.92
N GLY A 183 -5.55 -19.61 -2.00
CA GLY A 183 -5.39 -20.05 -0.61
C GLY A 183 -4.53 -19.11 0.26
N GLY A 184 -3.91 -18.08 -0.33
CA GLY A 184 -3.09 -17.09 0.38
C GLY A 184 -3.85 -15.87 0.90
N VAL A 185 -3.11 -14.89 1.40
CA VAL A 185 -3.58 -13.56 1.79
C VAL A 185 -3.39 -12.58 0.63
N LEU A 186 -4.49 -11.95 0.21
CA LEU A 186 -4.48 -10.88 -0.79
C LEU A 186 -4.71 -9.52 -0.13
N VAL A 187 -3.86 -8.55 -0.44
CA VAL A 187 -4.04 -7.14 -0.02
C VAL A 187 -4.43 -6.30 -1.23
N ASP A 188 -5.61 -5.68 -1.18
CA ASP A 188 -6.06 -4.70 -2.17
C ASP A 188 -5.72 -3.30 -1.67
N VAL A 189 -4.65 -2.72 -2.21
CA VAL A 189 -4.06 -1.44 -1.78
C VAL A 189 -4.66 -0.28 -2.55
N SER A 190 -5.02 0.78 -1.84
CA SER A 190 -5.83 1.88 -2.38
C SER A 190 -7.15 1.37 -2.97
N CYS A 191 -7.84 0.51 -2.20
CA CYS A 191 -9.02 -0.22 -2.65
C CYS A 191 -10.20 0.68 -3.02
N GLY A 192 -10.18 1.96 -2.66
CA GLY A 192 -11.29 2.88 -2.79
C GLY A 192 -12.51 2.35 -2.06
N SER A 193 -13.65 2.32 -2.75
CA SER A 193 -14.90 1.75 -2.25
C SER A 193 -14.87 0.21 -2.15
N GLY A 194 -13.74 -0.46 -2.40
CA GLY A 194 -13.59 -1.90 -2.21
C GLY A 194 -14.20 -2.75 -3.33
N LEU A 195 -14.41 -2.18 -4.52
CA LEU A 195 -15.02 -2.89 -5.65
C LEU A 195 -14.32 -4.21 -5.97
N PHE A 196 -12.98 -4.20 -6.04
CA PHE A 196 -12.20 -5.41 -6.31
C PHE A 196 -12.04 -6.28 -5.07
N SER A 197 -11.78 -5.70 -3.90
CA SER A 197 -11.69 -6.47 -2.65
C SER A 197 -12.94 -7.29 -2.38
N ARG A 198 -14.14 -6.75 -2.65
CA ARG A 198 -15.41 -7.49 -2.57
C ARG A 198 -15.48 -8.62 -3.60
N LYS A 199 -14.97 -8.43 -4.82
CA LYS A 199 -14.94 -9.49 -5.85
C LYS A 199 -13.97 -10.61 -5.48
N PHE A 200 -12.77 -10.27 -4.99
CA PHE A 200 -11.79 -11.25 -4.49
C PHE A 200 -12.33 -12.00 -3.27
N ALA A 201 -13.02 -11.34 -2.35
CA ALA A 201 -13.61 -12.01 -1.20
C ALA A 201 -14.75 -12.97 -1.61
N LYS A 202 -15.60 -12.58 -2.58
CA LYS A 202 -16.69 -13.43 -3.09
C LYS A 202 -16.22 -14.63 -3.89
N SER A 203 -15.04 -14.58 -4.51
CA SER A 203 -14.54 -15.72 -5.28
C SER A 203 -14.20 -16.92 -4.38
N GLY A 204 -13.95 -16.68 -3.09
CA GLY A 204 -13.53 -17.71 -2.15
C GLY A 204 -12.13 -18.27 -2.43
N ALA A 205 -11.39 -17.66 -3.35
CA ALA A 205 -10.09 -18.15 -3.81
C ALA A 205 -8.94 -17.86 -2.83
N TYR A 206 -9.13 -16.97 -1.85
CA TYR A 206 -8.10 -16.52 -0.93
C TYR A 206 -8.50 -16.83 0.51
N ALA A 207 -7.53 -17.19 1.36
CA ALA A 207 -7.77 -17.42 2.78
C ALA A 207 -8.24 -16.14 3.49
N ALA A 208 -7.72 -14.99 3.06
CA ALA A 208 -8.19 -13.68 3.48
C ALA A 208 -7.95 -12.60 2.43
N VAL A 209 -8.81 -11.58 2.44
CA VAL A 209 -8.67 -10.36 1.65
C VAL A 209 -8.61 -9.18 2.60
N ILE A 210 -7.61 -8.31 2.44
CA ILE A 210 -7.47 -7.09 3.21
C ILE A 210 -7.64 -5.91 2.27
N ALA A 211 -8.75 -5.18 2.41
CA ALA A 211 -9.02 -3.97 1.66
C ALA A 211 -8.43 -2.77 2.40
N LEU A 212 -7.44 -2.11 1.78
CA LEU A 212 -6.66 -1.06 2.40
C LEU A 212 -6.82 0.25 1.61
N ASP A 213 -7.21 1.33 2.29
CA ASP A 213 -7.24 2.68 1.70
C ASP A 213 -6.90 3.76 2.73
N PHE A 214 -6.34 4.89 2.29
CA PHE A 214 -6.06 6.02 3.19
C PHE A 214 -7.31 6.85 3.51
N SER A 215 -8.28 6.89 2.59
CA SER A 215 -9.51 7.68 2.67
C SER A 215 -10.55 6.98 3.54
N GLU A 216 -10.90 7.62 4.67
CA GLU A 216 -11.97 7.15 5.54
C GLU A 216 -13.32 7.10 4.81
N ASN A 217 -13.57 8.05 3.89
CA ASN A 217 -14.82 8.12 3.14
C ASN A 217 -14.96 6.96 2.14
N MET A 218 -13.86 6.53 1.53
CA MET A 218 -13.83 5.34 0.68
C MET A 218 -14.08 4.07 1.48
N LEU A 219 -13.44 3.92 2.64
CA LEU A 219 -13.68 2.77 3.54
C LEU A 219 -15.11 2.75 4.08
N ARG A 220 -15.73 3.90 4.35
CA ARG A 220 -17.16 4.01 4.69
C ARG A 220 -18.05 3.50 3.57
N GLN A 221 -17.81 3.90 2.32
CA GLN A 221 -18.54 3.36 1.18
C GLN A 221 -18.31 1.85 1.02
N SER A 222 -17.07 1.38 1.19
CA SER A 222 -16.73 -0.04 1.14
C SER A 222 -17.52 -0.86 2.15
N TYR A 223 -17.54 -0.42 3.41
CA TYR A 223 -18.35 -1.05 4.45
C TYR A 223 -19.84 -1.07 4.11
N ASP A 224 -20.40 0.05 3.61
CA ASP A 224 -21.82 0.12 3.24
C ASP A 224 -22.18 -0.85 2.12
N PHE A 225 -21.28 -1.06 1.14
CA PHE A 225 -21.47 -2.05 0.09
C PHE A 225 -21.33 -3.49 0.60
N ILE A 226 -20.35 -3.74 1.48
CA ILE A 226 -20.19 -5.06 2.12
C ILE A 226 -21.42 -5.42 2.95
N LYS A 227 -21.95 -4.48 3.73
CA LYS A 227 -23.11 -4.73 4.60
C LYS A 227 -24.38 -5.09 3.83
N LYS A 228 -24.51 -4.63 2.58
CA LYS A 228 -25.63 -4.95 1.69
C LYS A 228 -25.52 -6.35 1.07
N ASP A 229 -24.38 -7.00 1.21
CA ASP A 229 -24.13 -8.34 0.68
C ASP A 229 -23.94 -9.34 1.81
N SER A 230 -24.96 -10.17 2.05
CA SER A 230 -24.96 -11.16 3.13
C SER A 230 -23.81 -12.18 3.01
N ASN A 231 -23.33 -12.45 1.80
CA ASN A 231 -22.24 -13.42 1.58
C ASN A 231 -20.88 -12.87 2.04
N LEU A 232 -20.74 -11.55 2.15
CA LEU A 232 -19.49 -10.91 2.56
C LEU A 232 -19.38 -10.68 4.07
N LEU A 233 -20.48 -10.62 4.80
CA LEU A 233 -20.48 -10.33 6.24
C LEU A 233 -19.70 -11.34 7.08
N GLY A 234 -19.71 -12.62 6.67
CA GLY A 234 -18.95 -13.70 7.31
C GLY A 234 -17.63 -14.04 6.62
N SER A 235 -17.29 -13.36 5.52
CA SER A 235 -16.05 -13.63 4.79
C SER A 235 -14.83 -13.10 5.55
N ASN A 236 -13.66 -13.67 5.26
CA ASN A 236 -12.37 -13.17 5.76
C ASN A 236 -11.95 -11.91 4.99
N LEU A 237 -12.78 -10.86 5.09
CA LEU A 237 -12.54 -9.55 4.50
C LEU A 237 -12.37 -8.50 5.60
N ALA A 238 -11.19 -7.88 5.65
CA ALA A 238 -10.86 -6.81 6.58
C ALA A 238 -10.84 -5.45 5.87
N LEU A 239 -11.30 -4.39 6.55
CA LEU A 239 -11.09 -3.01 6.13
C LEU A 239 -9.99 -2.38 6.99
N VAL A 240 -8.95 -1.87 6.34
CA VAL A 240 -7.79 -1.27 7.00
C VAL A 240 -7.55 0.12 6.43
N ARG A 241 -7.39 1.09 7.32
CA ARG A 241 -6.91 2.41 6.94
C ARG A 241 -5.41 2.50 7.14
N ALA A 242 -4.67 2.76 6.06
CA ALA A 242 -3.22 2.92 6.12
C ALA A 242 -2.70 3.77 4.95
N ASP A 243 -1.45 4.23 5.07
CA ASP A 243 -0.74 4.90 3.98
C ASP A 243 0.02 3.85 3.16
N VAL A 244 -0.13 3.89 1.83
CA VAL A 244 0.57 2.96 0.93
C VAL A 244 2.09 3.07 1.00
N SER A 245 2.61 4.23 1.39
CA SER A 245 4.05 4.45 1.59
C SER A 245 4.59 3.87 2.90
N ARG A 246 3.71 3.33 3.76
CA ARG A 246 4.04 2.61 5.00
C ARG A 246 3.00 1.53 5.31
N LEU A 247 3.09 0.42 4.59
CA LEU A 247 2.13 -0.66 4.71
C LEU A 247 2.30 -1.40 6.05
N PRO A 248 1.24 -1.53 6.86
CA PRO A 248 1.30 -2.03 8.22
C PRO A 248 1.23 -3.56 8.27
N PHE A 249 2.06 -4.24 7.46
CA PHE A 249 2.17 -5.69 7.42
C PHE A 249 3.61 -6.12 7.68
N SER A 250 3.76 -7.30 8.26
CA SER A 250 5.05 -7.95 8.44
C SER A 250 5.75 -8.14 7.09
N SER A 251 7.08 -8.12 7.08
CA SER A 251 7.84 -8.38 5.86
C SER A 251 7.64 -9.84 5.43
N GLY A 252 7.39 -10.08 4.14
CA GLY A 252 7.26 -11.44 3.63
C GLY A 252 5.97 -12.17 4.02
N SER A 253 4.92 -11.46 4.44
CA SER A 253 3.71 -12.07 4.99
C SER A 253 2.51 -12.07 4.05
N VAL A 254 2.62 -11.50 2.84
CA VAL A 254 1.51 -11.33 1.90
C VAL A 254 1.78 -12.11 0.61
N ASP A 255 0.79 -12.85 0.14
CA ASP A 255 0.89 -13.72 -1.04
C ASP A 255 0.64 -12.95 -2.34
N ALA A 256 -0.34 -12.04 -2.32
CA ALA A 256 -0.72 -11.22 -3.47
C ALA A 256 -1.04 -9.78 -3.06
N VAL A 257 -0.63 -8.83 -3.90
CA VAL A 257 -1.02 -7.43 -3.78
C VAL A 257 -1.71 -6.99 -5.06
N HIS A 258 -2.90 -6.41 -4.91
CA HIS A 258 -3.64 -5.76 -5.98
C HIS A 258 -3.64 -4.24 -5.79
N ALA A 259 -3.53 -3.46 -6.87
CA ALA A 259 -3.70 -2.01 -6.84
C ALA A 259 -4.44 -1.52 -8.10
N GLY A 260 -5.77 -1.44 -8.03
CA GLY A 260 -6.63 -1.12 -9.17
C GLY A 260 -6.83 0.37 -9.39
N ALA A 261 -6.39 0.89 -10.54
CA ALA A 261 -6.47 2.31 -10.92
C ALA A 261 -5.89 3.27 -9.85
N ALA A 262 -4.76 2.90 -9.24
CA ALA A 262 -4.26 3.55 -8.03
C ALA A 262 -2.94 4.33 -8.21
N LEU A 263 -1.98 3.81 -8.98
CA LEU A 263 -0.59 4.30 -8.99
C LEU A 263 -0.46 5.81 -9.27
N HIS A 264 -1.27 6.34 -10.20
CA HIS A 264 -1.22 7.75 -10.57
C HIS A 264 -1.65 8.71 -9.44
N CYS A 265 -2.30 8.20 -8.41
CA CYS A 265 -2.73 8.94 -7.22
C CYS A 265 -1.73 8.85 -6.05
N TRP A 266 -0.70 8.00 -6.15
CA TRP A 266 0.28 7.82 -5.08
C TRP A 266 1.25 8.98 -5.04
N PRO A 267 1.42 9.68 -3.89
CA PRO A 267 2.37 10.79 -3.78
C PRO A 267 3.82 10.38 -4.07
N SER A 268 4.19 9.16 -3.70
CA SER A 268 5.49 8.56 -3.97
C SER A 268 5.30 7.12 -4.44
N PRO A 269 5.22 6.88 -5.76
CA PRO A 269 5.10 5.52 -6.30
C PRO A 269 6.29 4.62 -5.93
N SER A 270 7.50 5.17 -5.80
CA SER A 270 8.69 4.40 -5.40
C SER A 270 8.59 3.87 -3.98
N ASN A 271 8.20 4.70 -3.02
CA ASN A 271 8.02 4.25 -1.64
C ASN A 271 6.88 3.23 -1.52
N ALA A 272 5.79 3.44 -2.28
CA ALA A 272 4.68 2.51 -2.34
C ALA A 272 5.12 1.12 -2.86
N VAL A 273 5.82 1.06 -4.00
CA VAL A 273 6.28 -0.21 -4.58
C VAL A 273 7.36 -0.87 -3.72
N ALA A 274 8.21 -0.09 -3.05
CA ALA A 274 9.17 -0.62 -2.08
C ALA A 274 8.47 -1.31 -0.89
N GLU A 275 7.42 -0.69 -0.34
CA GLU A 275 6.62 -1.30 0.73
C GLU A 275 5.86 -2.54 0.24
N ILE A 276 5.30 -2.52 -0.96
CA ILE A 276 4.67 -3.69 -1.59
C ILE A 276 5.67 -4.83 -1.70
N THR A 277 6.89 -4.54 -2.18
CA THR A 277 7.96 -5.54 -2.27
C THR A 277 8.34 -6.08 -0.88
N ARG A 278 8.39 -5.22 0.14
CA ARG A 278 8.72 -5.63 1.51
C ARG A 278 7.69 -6.63 2.06
N ILE A 279 6.40 -6.35 1.91
CA ILE A 279 5.33 -7.18 2.50
C ILE A 279 5.10 -8.47 1.72
N LEU A 280 5.37 -8.50 0.41
CA LEU A 280 5.24 -9.71 -0.38
C LEU A 280 6.19 -10.79 0.13
N ARG A 281 5.72 -12.03 0.25
CA ARG A 281 6.57 -13.22 0.43
C ARG A 281 7.38 -13.51 -0.85
N SER A 282 8.40 -14.35 -0.76
CA SER A 282 9.08 -14.85 -1.97
C SER A 282 8.09 -15.52 -2.92
N SER A 283 8.24 -15.28 -4.21
CA SER A 283 7.27 -15.63 -5.27
C SER A 283 5.89 -14.96 -5.15
N GLY A 284 5.71 -14.03 -4.21
CA GLY A 284 4.50 -13.23 -4.09
C GLY A 284 4.31 -12.29 -5.27
N ILE A 285 3.07 -12.03 -5.66
CA ILE A 285 2.73 -11.34 -6.91
C ILE A 285 2.11 -9.97 -6.62
N PHE A 286 2.61 -8.94 -7.30
CA PHE A 286 1.98 -7.63 -7.39
C PHE A 286 1.29 -7.48 -8.74
N VAL A 287 0.00 -7.12 -8.75
CA VAL A 287 -0.74 -6.71 -9.95
C VAL A 287 -1.28 -5.30 -9.76
N GLY A 288 -0.99 -4.42 -10.72
CA GLY A 288 -1.46 -3.04 -10.71
C GLY A 288 -2.15 -2.66 -12.00
N THR A 289 -3.13 -1.77 -11.92
CA THR A 289 -3.69 -1.07 -13.08
C THR A 289 -3.58 0.44 -12.90
N THR A 290 -3.32 1.16 -13.98
CA THR A 290 -3.28 2.63 -13.96
C THR A 290 -3.49 3.23 -15.35
N PHE A 291 -3.49 4.56 -15.40
CA PHE A 291 -3.45 5.31 -16.65
C PHE A 291 -2.01 5.64 -17.02
N LEU A 292 -1.64 5.38 -18.27
CA LEU A 292 -0.39 5.82 -18.87
C LEU A 292 -0.45 7.30 -19.23
N ARG A 293 0.70 7.97 -19.11
CA ARG A 293 0.89 9.36 -19.59
C ARG A 293 0.57 9.44 -21.09
N TYR A 294 1.11 8.51 -21.86
CA TYR A 294 0.85 8.27 -23.27
C TYR A 294 1.17 6.81 -23.60
N ASN A 295 0.62 6.28 -24.69
CA ASN A 295 1.01 4.97 -25.17
C ASN A 295 2.30 5.06 -25.99
N SER A 296 3.00 3.92 -26.11
CA SER A 296 4.27 3.82 -26.87
C SER A 296 4.10 4.16 -28.35
N SER A 297 2.87 4.10 -28.88
CA SER A 297 2.52 4.49 -30.25
C SER A 297 2.12 5.97 -30.42
N ALA A 298 2.14 6.79 -29.36
CA ALA A 298 1.72 8.18 -29.44
C ALA A 298 2.72 9.02 -30.27
N PRO A 299 2.26 9.87 -31.20
CA PRO A 299 3.11 10.80 -31.93
C PRO A 299 3.89 11.73 -30.98
N TRP A 300 5.13 12.07 -31.35
CA TRP A 300 6.04 12.90 -30.51
C TRP A 300 5.41 14.23 -30.06
N ILE A 301 4.56 14.83 -30.90
CA ILE A 301 3.91 16.10 -30.61
C ILE A 301 2.88 15.97 -29.47
N VAL A 302 2.19 14.82 -29.38
CA VAL A 302 1.24 14.50 -28.31
C VAL A 302 1.99 14.23 -27.00
N ARG A 303 3.14 13.55 -27.08
CA ARG A 303 4.02 13.31 -25.90
C ARG A 303 4.47 14.63 -25.28
N SER A 304 5.02 15.53 -26.11
CA SER A 304 5.52 16.85 -25.70
C SER A 304 4.43 17.72 -25.07
N PHE A 305 3.20 17.66 -25.61
CA PHE A 305 2.07 18.41 -25.05
C PHE A 305 1.59 17.83 -23.71
N ARG A 306 1.50 16.51 -23.59
CA ARG A 306 1.05 15.85 -22.36
C ARG A 306 2.03 15.98 -21.21
N GLU A 307 3.33 15.98 -21.49
CA GLU A 307 4.38 16.23 -20.49
C GLU A 307 4.23 17.60 -19.81
N ARG A 308 3.73 18.60 -20.52
CA ARG A 308 3.50 19.95 -19.97
C ARG A 308 2.19 20.11 -19.20
N THR A 309 1.19 19.26 -19.43
CA THR A 309 -0.21 19.50 -18.97
C THR A 309 -0.68 18.61 -17.83
N LEU A 310 -0.06 17.45 -17.59
CA LEU A 310 -0.55 16.45 -16.64
C LEU A 310 0.06 16.53 -15.22
N GLN A 311 0.43 17.71 -14.73
CA GLN A 311 1.24 17.86 -13.52
C GLN A 311 0.59 17.45 -12.18
N ASN A 312 -0.73 17.26 -12.13
CA ASN A 312 -1.44 17.01 -10.86
C ASN A 312 -1.53 15.51 -10.46
N TYR A 313 -1.12 14.60 -11.33
CA TYR A 313 -1.13 13.16 -11.10
C TYR A 313 0.15 12.53 -11.65
N ASN A 314 0.61 11.47 -10.99
CA ASN A 314 1.80 10.72 -11.38
C ASN A 314 1.50 9.75 -12.52
N TYR A 315 1.05 10.25 -13.67
CA TYR A 315 0.89 9.42 -14.86
C TYR A 315 2.28 9.01 -15.34
N LEU A 316 2.57 7.71 -15.23
CA LEU A 316 3.84 7.12 -15.66
C LEU A 316 3.74 6.58 -17.09
N THR A 317 4.88 6.42 -17.76
CA THR A 317 5.00 5.63 -18.98
C THR A 317 5.08 4.14 -18.64
N GLU A 318 4.94 3.28 -19.65
CA GLU A 318 5.11 1.83 -19.46
C GLU A 318 6.53 1.48 -18.99
N GLU A 319 7.55 2.11 -19.59
CA GLU A 319 8.95 1.96 -19.19
C GLU A 319 9.19 2.43 -17.75
N GLU A 320 8.67 3.59 -17.37
CA GLU A 320 8.78 4.11 -16.00
C GLU A 320 8.14 3.15 -14.97
N ILE A 321 7.03 2.47 -15.31
CA ILE A 321 6.39 1.48 -14.42
C ILE A 321 7.26 0.22 -14.30
N LYS A 322 7.85 -0.25 -15.40
CA LYS A 322 8.76 -1.40 -15.38
C LYS A 322 10.03 -1.09 -14.56
N ASP A 323 10.63 0.08 -14.78
CA ASP A 323 11.80 0.54 -14.03
C ASP A 323 11.49 0.71 -12.55
N LEU A 324 10.31 1.22 -12.21
CA LEU A 324 9.83 1.33 -10.84
C LEU A 324 9.76 -0.04 -10.15
N CYS A 325 9.16 -1.03 -10.80
CA CYS A 325 9.05 -2.39 -10.24
C CYS A 325 10.44 -3.04 -10.06
N THR A 326 11.27 -2.97 -11.10
CA THR A 326 12.59 -3.62 -11.10
C THR A 326 13.58 -2.96 -10.14
N SER A 327 13.59 -1.63 -10.05
CA SER A 327 14.43 -0.90 -9.08
C SER A 327 14.04 -1.16 -7.63
N CYS A 328 12.78 -1.54 -7.36
CA CYS A 328 12.33 -1.97 -6.04
C CYS A 328 12.63 -3.44 -5.74
N GLY A 329 13.21 -4.19 -6.68
CA GLY A 329 13.59 -5.60 -6.49
C GLY A 329 12.53 -6.61 -6.95
N LEU A 330 11.47 -6.18 -7.64
CA LEU A 330 10.53 -7.09 -8.29
C LEU A 330 11.09 -7.57 -9.64
N THR A 331 10.75 -8.80 -9.99
CA THR A 331 11.20 -9.52 -11.19
C THR A 331 9.98 -10.03 -11.98
N ASN A 332 10.20 -10.78 -13.07
CA ASN A 332 9.14 -11.38 -13.88
C ASN A 332 8.05 -10.38 -14.32
N TYR A 333 8.47 -9.16 -14.69
CA TYR A 333 7.55 -8.10 -15.09
C TYR A 333 6.83 -8.46 -16.40
N SER A 334 5.51 -8.28 -16.42
CA SER A 334 4.70 -8.37 -17.64
C SER A 334 3.61 -7.29 -17.66
N SER A 335 3.19 -6.87 -18.84
CA SER A 335 2.15 -5.83 -19.03
C SER A 335 1.21 -6.16 -20.17
N LYS A 336 -0.04 -5.71 -20.06
CA LYS A 336 -1.04 -5.63 -21.12
C LYS A 336 -1.51 -4.18 -21.21
N VAL A 337 -1.36 -3.57 -22.39
CA VAL A 337 -1.71 -2.16 -22.62
C VAL A 337 -2.87 -2.06 -23.61
N GLN A 338 -3.85 -1.22 -23.30
CA GLN A 338 -4.94 -0.86 -24.19
C GLN A 338 -5.21 0.64 -24.12
N GLN A 339 -4.90 1.38 -25.20
CA GLN A 339 -4.94 2.85 -25.20
C GLN A 339 -4.10 3.44 -24.05
N SER A 340 -4.73 4.14 -23.10
CA SER A 340 -4.06 4.65 -21.90
C SER A 340 -4.20 3.74 -20.69
N PHE A 341 -4.92 2.63 -20.78
CA PHE A 341 -4.97 1.63 -19.71
C PHE A 341 -3.74 0.73 -19.80
N ILE A 342 -3.15 0.44 -18.65
CA ILE A 342 -2.16 -0.62 -18.47
C ILE A 342 -2.58 -1.48 -17.27
N MET A 343 -2.50 -2.79 -17.45
CA MET A 343 -2.40 -3.76 -16.36
C MET A 343 -1.01 -4.37 -16.41
N PHE A 344 -0.32 -4.43 -15.28
CA PHE A 344 0.98 -5.06 -15.18
C PHE A 344 1.04 -5.99 -13.98
N SER A 345 1.94 -6.95 -14.04
CA SER A 345 2.30 -7.83 -12.93
C SER A 345 3.82 -7.89 -12.75
N ALA A 346 4.25 -8.11 -11.52
CA ALA A 346 5.64 -8.36 -11.16
C ALA A 346 5.70 -9.23 -9.90
N GLN A 347 6.80 -9.93 -9.68
CA GLN A 347 6.94 -10.92 -8.61
C GLN A 347 8.14 -10.64 -7.72
N LYS A 348 8.01 -10.91 -6.43
CA LYS A 348 9.17 -10.91 -5.54
C LYS A 348 9.99 -12.18 -5.77
N PRO A 349 11.32 -12.09 -5.96
CA PRO A 349 12.17 -13.25 -6.16
C PRO A 349 12.20 -14.22 -4.95
#